data_AF-A0A1L3FDP5-F1
#
_entry.id   AF-A0A1L3FDP5-F1
#
_cell.length_a   1.000
_cell.length_b   1.000
_cell.length_c   1.000
_cell.angle_alpha   90.00
_cell.angle_beta   90.00
_cell.angle_gamma   90.00
#
_symmetry.space_group_name_H-M   'P 1'
#
loop_
_entity.id
_entity.type
_entity.pdbx_description
1 polymer ?
#
loop_
_entity_poly.entity_id
_entity_poly.type
_entity_poly.pdbx_seq_one_letter_code
_entity_poly.pdbx_strand_id
1 'polypeptide(L)'
;MCHRPLPDAPETQFCLVRDGELISTSYKPSPDPDGGAWLPIENEDSAPFDPTQHLRMKPLPLRLDAERGVVVRTYPLLQKPWELA
;
A
#
# COMPACT_ATOMS: atom_id res chain seq x y z
N MET A 1 35.44 -11.63 3.28
CA MET A 1 34.67 -10.46 2.79
C MET A 1 33.35 -10.45 3.54
N CYS A 2 33.09 -9.41 4.33
CA CYS A 2 31.86 -9.32 5.12
C CYS A 2 30.73 -8.83 4.22
N HIS A 3 29.77 -9.70 3.90
CA HIS A 3 28.49 -9.27 3.35
C HIS A 3 27.76 -8.48 4.43
N ARG A 4 27.82 -7.16 4.35
CA ARG A 4 26.96 -6.28 5.13
C ARG A 4 25.56 -6.42 4.51
N PRO A 5 24.54 -6.95 5.22
CA PRO A 5 23.19 -6.91 4.69
C PRO A 5 22.83 -5.43 4.49
N LEU A 6 22.33 -5.12 3.29
CA LEU A 6 21.68 -3.84 3.01
C LEU A 6 20.55 -3.65 4.05
N PRO A 7 20.28 -2.43 4.53
CA PRO A 7 19.17 -2.20 5.45
C PRO A 7 17.90 -2.80 4.85
N ASP A 8 17.19 -3.62 5.61
CA ASP A 8 15.87 -4.18 5.27
C ASP A 8 15.05 -3.06 4.62
N ALA A 9 14.84 -3.15 3.31
CA ALA A 9 13.87 -2.30 2.65
C ALA A 9 12.54 -2.49 3.39
N PRO A 10 11.73 -1.43 3.60
CA PRO A 10 10.43 -1.60 4.21
C PRO A 10 9.70 -2.73 3.46
N GLU A 11 9.34 -3.81 4.17
CA GLU A 11 8.84 -5.03 3.54
C GLU A 11 7.66 -4.65 2.63
N THR A 12 7.90 -4.70 1.32
CA THR A 12 6.89 -4.31 0.35
C THR A 12 5.78 -5.35 0.39
N GLN A 13 4.55 -4.91 0.67
CA GLN A 13 3.39 -5.80 0.63
C GLN A 13 2.92 -5.93 -0.82
N PHE A 14 2.44 -7.11 -1.19
CA PHE A 14 1.89 -7.40 -2.52
C PHE A 14 0.43 -7.82 -2.39
N CYS A 15 -0.33 -7.63 -3.47
CA CYS A 15 -1.70 -8.12 -3.62
C CYS A 15 -1.78 -9.06 -4.82
N LEU A 16 -2.38 -10.23 -4.63
CA LEU A 16 -2.68 -11.16 -5.70
C LEU A 16 -3.90 -10.64 -6.46
N VAL A 17 -3.72 -10.45 -7.77
CA VAL A 17 -4.75 -9.97 -8.69
C VAL A 17 -5.03 -11.03 -9.74
N ARG A 18 -6.31 -11.37 -9.93
CA ARG A 18 -6.76 -12.35 -10.92
C ARG A 18 -7.93 -11.78 -11.70
N ASP A 19 -7.81 -11.69 -13.03
CA ASP A 19 -8.83 -11.08 -13.90
C ASP A 19 -9.29 -9.67 -13.46
N GLY A 20 -8.38 -8.90 -12.83
CA GLY A 20 -8.67 -7.57 -12.30
C GLY A 20 -9.26 -7.55 -10.87
N GLU A 21 -9.56 -8.71 -10.29
CA GLU A 21 -10.06 -8.85 -8.93
C GLU A 21 -8.91 -8.94 -7.91
N LEU A 22 -9.10 -8.30 -6.76
CA LEU A 22 -8.14 -8.28 -5.65
C LEU A 22 -8.44 -9.45 -4.70
N ILE A 23 -7.54 -10.44 -4.64
CA ILE A 23 -7.81 -11.72 -3.98
C ILE A 23 -7.25 -11.78 -2.56
N SER A 24 -5.96 -11.49 -2.38
CA SER A 24 -5.28 -11.61 -1.09
C SER A 24 -4.03 -10.74 -1.02
N THR A 25 -3.50 -10.53 0.19
CA THR A 25 -2.26 -9.75 0.41
C THR A 25 -1.19 -10.59 1.10
N SER A 26 0.07 -10.42 0.71
CA SER A 26 1.21 -11.13 1.31
C SER A 26 2.47 -10.27 1.24
N TYR A 27 3.38 -10.43 2.20
CA TYR A 27 4.76 -9.90 2.12
C TYR A 27 5.71 -10.88 1.42
N LYS A 28 5.25 -12.10 1.14
CA LYS A 28 5.99 -13.17 0.48
C LYS A 28 5.17 -13.63 -0.74
N PRO A 29 5.27 -12.94 -1.89
CA PRO A 29 4.56 -13.36 -3.08
C PRO A 29 5.09 -14.73 -3.53
N SER A 30 4.17 -15.60 -3.95
CA SER A 30 4.48 -16.94 -4.44
C SER A 30 3.70 -17.20 -5.73
N PRO A 31 4.20 -18.02 -6.67
CA PRO A 31 3.46 -18.33 -7.89
C PRO A 31 2.03 -18.76 -7.59
N ASP A 32 1.06 -18.14 -8.29
CA ASP A 32 -0.35 -18.48 -8.15
C ASP A 32 -0.71 -19.59 -9.16
N PRO A 33 -1.22 -20.75 -8.72
CA PRO A 33 -1.50 -21.89 -9.61
C PRO A 33 -2.62 -21.61 -10.62
N ASP A 34 -3.51 -20.66 -10.32
CA ASP A 34 -4.59 -20.27 -11.22
C ASP A 34 -4.22 -19.08 -12.14
N GLY A 35 -2.95 -18.68 -12.17
CA GLY A 35 -2.44 -17.68 -13.12
C GLY A 35 -2.58 -16.20 -12.70
N GLY A 36 -2.87 -15.91 -11.43
CA GLY A 36 -2.88 -14.55 -10.91
C GLY A 36 -1.49 -13.90 -10.81
N ALA A 37 -1.49 -12.57 -10.80
CA ALA A 37 -0.28 -11.75 -10.71
C ALA A 37 -0.18 -11.08 -9.34
N TRP A 38 1.02 -11.11 -8.75
CA TRP A 38 1.31 -10.33 -7.54
C TRP A 38 1.76 -8.92 -7.93
N LEU A 39 0.93 -7.93 -7.61
CA LEU A 39 1.26 -6.52 -7.81
C LEU A 39 1.68 -5.88 -6.49
N PRO A 40 2.68 -4.97 -6.49
CA PRO A 40 3.08 -4.28 -5.28
C PRO A 40 1.95 -3.38 -4.78
N ILE A 41 1.81 -3.28 -3.46
CA ILE A 41 0.90 -2.35 -2.82
C ILE A 41 1.65 -1.06 -2.52
N GLU A 42 1.21 0.02 -3.14
CA GLU A 42 1.69 1.36 -2.84
C GLU A 42 0.75 2.05 -1.86
N ASN A 43 1.34 2.73 -0.88
CA ASN A 43 0.61 3.49 0.13
C ASN A 43 0.62 4.97 -0.28
N GLU A 44 -0.55 5.59 -0.32
CA GLU A 44 -0.68 7.03 -0.57
C GLU A 44 -1.64 7.66 0.43
N ASP A 45 -1.46 8.94 0.72
CA ASP A 45 -2.44 9.73 1.44
C ASP A 45 -3.39 10.40 0.43
N SER A 46 -4.64 10.65 0.81
CA SER A 46 -5.62 11.32 -0.07
C SER A 46 -5.26 12.78 -0.40
N ALA A 47 -4.30 13.36 0.31
CA ALA A 47 -3.75 14.70 0.16
C ALA A 47 -2.33 14.74 0.77
N PRO A 48 -1.52 15.80 0.54
CA PRO A 48 -0.25 15.97 1.23
C PRO A 48 -0.43 15.94 2.75
N PHE A 49 0.29 15.04 3.43
CA PHE A 49 0.19 14.88 4.87
C PHE A 49 0.88 16.01 5.63
N ASP A 50 0.16 16.57 6.58
CA ASP A 50 0.65 17.57 7.54
C ASP A 50 0.29 17.06 8.94
N PRO A 51 1.27 16.67 9.77
CA PRO A 51 1.00 16.09 11.08
C PRO A 51 0.38 17.08 12.08
N THR A 52 0.50 18.39 11.84
CA THR A 52 -0.10 19.42 12.69
C THR A 52 -1.57 19.63 12.37
N GLN A 53 -1.96 19.47 11.10
CA GLN A 53 -3.32 19.72 10.61
C GLN A 53 -4.14 18.46 10.37
N HIS A 54 -3.52 17.29 10.22
CA HIS A 54 -4.21 16.09 9.77
C HIS A 54 -4.15 14.93 10.77
N LEU A 55 -5.22 14.13 10.75
CA LEU A 55 -5.26 12.77 11.27
C LEU A 55 -5.33 11.79 10.09
N ARG A 56 -4.45 10.80 10.08
CA ARG A 56 -4.48 9.72 9.10
C ARG A 56 -5.48 8.66 9.56
N MET A 57 -6.49 8.39 8.73
CA MET A 57 -7.54 7.42 9.01
C MET A 57 -7.15 6.02 8.58
N LYS A 58 -7.99 5.03 8.94
CA LYS A 58 -7.88 3.67 8.40
C LYS A 58 -7.98 3.73 6.87
N PRO A 59 -7.20 2.90 6.16
CA PRO A 59 -7.18 2.93 4.71
C PRO A 59 -8.53 2.56 4.11
N LEU A 60 -8.80 3.12 2.93
CA LEU A 60 -9.91 2.70 2.08
C LEU A 60 -9.66 1.27 1.55
N PRO A 61 -10.68 0.60 0.99
CA PRO A 61 -10.49 -0.64 0.24
C PRO A 61 -9.40 -0.48 -0.81
N LEU A 62 -8.61 -1.53 -0.98
CA LEU A 62 -7.56 -1.57 -2.00
C LEU A 62 -8.18 -1.34 -3.39
N ARG A 63 -7.44 -0.63 -4.24
CA ARG A 63 -7.84 -0.34 -5.62
C ARG A 63 -6.74 -0.81 -6.57
N LEU A 64 -7.13 -1.50 -7.64
CA LEU A 64 -6.22 -1.79 -8.73
C LEU A 64 -5.98 -0.51 -9.55
N ASP A 65 -4.71 -0.18 -9.77
CA ASP A 65 -4.27 0.81 -10.74
C ASP A 65 -3.64 0.09 -11.93
N ALA A 66 -4.49 -0.25 -12.91
CA ALA A 66 -4.09 -1.07 -14.05
C ALA A 66 -3.11 -0.34 -14.99
N GLU A 67 -3.17 0.99 -15.05
CA GLU A 67 -2.26 1.80 -15.86
C GLU A 67 -0.83 1.76 -15.32
N ARG A 68 -0.68 1.78 -13.99
CA ARG A 68 0.62 1.73 -13.31
C ARG A 68 1.08 0.30 -12.97
N GLY A 69 0.18 -0.69 -13.05
CA GLY A 69 0.46 -2.07 -12.68
C GLY A 69 0.69 -2.25 -11.16
N VAL A 70 0.00 -1.46 -10.34
CA VAL A 70 0.12 -1.51 -8.87
C VAL A 70 -1.25 -1.60 -8.20
N VAL A 71 -1.27 -1.99 -6.93
CA VAL A 71 -2.46 -1.87 -6.09
C VAL A 71 -2.26 -0.71 -5.13
N VAL A 72 -3.24 0.17 -5.02
CA VAL A 72 -3.14 1.38 -4.23
C VAL A 72 -3.92 1.21 -2.93
N ARG A 73 -3.26 1.55 -1.83
CA ARG A 73 -3.86 1.72 -0.50
C ARG A 73 -3.87 3.20 -0.15
N THR A 74 -5.04 3.81 -0.29
CA THR A 74 -5.22 5.23 0.05
C THR A 74 -5.60 5.37 1.53
N TYR A 75 -4.87 6.20 2.26
CA TYR A 75 -5.19 6.62 3.63
C TYR A 75 -5.88 7.98 3.58
N PRO A 76 -7.16 8.06 3.97
CA PRO A 76 -7.85 9.35 4.04
C PRO A 76 -7.22 10.23 5.13
N LEU A 77 -7.02 11.49 4.79
CA LEU A 77 -6.63 12.52 5.76
C LEU A 77 -7.85 13.32 6.20
N LEU A 78 -8.07 13.36 7.51
CA LEU A 78 -9.09 14.21 8.12
C LEU A 78 -8.41 15.46 8.70
N GLN A 79 -9.00 16.63 8.44
CA GLN A 79 -8.61 17.86 9.14
C GLN A 79 -8.85 17.70 10.64
N LYS A 80 -7.84 18.02 11.44
CA LYS A 80 -8.00 18.11 12.89
C LYS A 80 -9.01 19.22 13.21
N PRO A 81 -9.92 18.99 14.19
CA PRO A 81 -10.71 20.09 14.70
C PRO A 81 -9.77 21.17 15.23
N TRP A 82 -10.16 22.43 15.05
CA TRP A 82 -9.41 23.63 15.44
C TRP A 82 -9.25 23.82 16.96
N GLU A 83 -9.50 22.78 17.76
CA GLU A 83 -9.41 22.80 19.23
C GLU A 83 -8.05 22.27 19.76
N LEU A 84 -7.10 22.01 18.86
CA LEU A 84 -5.71 21.66 19.19
C LEU A 84 -4.76 22.74 18.66
N ALA A 85 -4.89 23.96 19.17
CA ALA A 85 -3.93 25.05 19.00
C ALA A 85 -3.53 25.61 20.38
#